data_AF-A0A0R1KED2-F1
#
_entry.id   AF-A0A0R1KED2-F1
#
_cell.length_a   1.000
_cell.length_b   1.000
_cell.length_c   1.000
_cell.angle_alpha   90.00
_cell.angle_beta   90.00
_cell.angle_gamma   90.00
#
_symmetry.space_group_name_H-M   'P 1'
#
loop_
_entity.id
_entity.type
_entity.pdbx_description
1 polymer ?
#
loop_
_entity_poly.entity_id
_entity_poly.type
_entity_poly.pdbx_seq_one_letter_code
_entity_poly.pdbx_strand_id
1 'polypeptide(L)'
;MDDVVFTVEFDGTDSNERANELLSKNWKLLHVGTKCVDIIDSTNQVDYETSYVLGANKEQYETYKNEIAESEAKFKKEFGE
;
A
#
# COMPACT_ATOMS: atom_id res chain seq x y z
N MET A 1 -9.79 -18.69 -12.07
CA MET A 1 -8.59 -18.22 -11.34
C MET A 1 -8.57 -16.74 -11.57
N ASP A 2 -8.85 -15.94 -10.55
CA ASP A 2 -8.72 -14.49 -10.66
C ASP A 2 -7.23 -14.17 -10.79
N ASP A 3 -6.80 -13.93 -12.02
CA ASP A 3 -5.42 -13.60 -12.31
C ASP A 3 -5.06 -12.30 -11.60
N VAL A 4 -4.05 -12.37 -10.75
CA VAL A 4 -3.42 -11.18 -10.17
C VAL A 4 -2.69 -10.48 -11.32
N VAL A 5 -3.18 -9.31 -11.69
CA VAL A 5 -2.60 -8.49 -12.77
C VAL A 5 -1.96 -7.21 -12.24
N PHE A 6 -2.14 -6.92 -10.95
CA PHE A 6 -1.56 -5.76 -10.29
C PHE A 6 -1.13 -6.11 -8.87
N THR A 7 -0.10 -5.42 -8.37
CA THR A 7 0.40 -5.55 -7.00
C THR A 7 0.56 -4.18 -6.34
N VAL A 8 0.15 -4.06 -5.08
CA VAL A 8 0.45 -2.92 -4.20
C VAL A 8 1.33 -3.39 -3.07
N GLU A 9 2.33 -2.59 -2.72
CA GLU A 9 3.19 -2.78 -1.55
C GLU A 9 2.85 -1.71 -0.50
N PHE A 10 2.77 -2.12 0.77
CA PHE A 10 2.69 -1.22 1.92
C PHE A 10 3.83 -1.49 2.88
N ASP A 11 4.62 -0.47 3.13
CA ASP A 11 5.58 -0.34 4.23
C ASP A 11 5.25 0.94 5.04
N GLY A 12 5.80 1.06 6.24
CA GLY A 12 5.54 2.18 7.17
C GLY A 12 4.65 1.86 8.37
N THR A 13 4.45 2.87 9.22
CA THR A 13 3.69 2.82 10.50
C THR A 13 2.31 2.19 10.37
N ASP A 14 1.56 2.58 9.33
CA ASP A 14 0.15 2.16 9.14
C ASP A 14 0.02 1.04 8.09
N SER A 15 1.13 0.40 7.70
CA SER A 15 1.18 -0.60 6.64
C SER A 15 0.23 -1.79 6.88
N ASN A 16 0.13 -2.26 8.13
CA ASN A 16 -0.76 -3.36 8.48
C ASN A 16 -2.25 -2.99 8.33
N GLU A 17 -2.64 -1.80 8.77
CA GLU A 17 -4.02 -1.32 8.66
C GLU A 17 -4.43 -1.19 7.19
N ARG A 18 -3.58 -0.53 6.38
CA ARG A 18 -3.81 -0.37 4.93
C ARG A 18 -3.88 -1.70 4.19
N ALA A 19 -3.04 -2.67 4.56
CA ALA A 19 -3.11 -4.02 4.01
C ALA A 19 -4.45 -4.68 4.36
N ASN A 20 -4.92 -4.58 5.61
CA ASN A 20 -6.19 -5.15 6.05
C ASN A 20 -7.40 -4.53 5.33
N GLU A 21 -7.37 -3.23 5.04
CA GLU A 21 -8.42 -2.58 4.25
C GLU A 21 -8.58 -3.23 2.88
N LEU A 22 -7.48 -3.50 2.17
CA LEU A 22 -7.54 -4.16 0.86
C LEU A 22 -7.90 -5.65 0.97
N LEU A 23 -7.43 -6.35 2.01
CA LEU A 23 -7.84 -7.74 2.27
C LEU A 23 -9.36 -7.85 2.47
N SER A 24 -9.98 -6.88 3.14
CA SER A 24 -11.44 -6.83 3.31
C SER A 24 -12.21 -6.70 1.98
N LYS A 25 -11.53 -6.20 0.93
CA LYS A 25 -12.04 -6.07 -0.45
C LYS A 25 -11.65 -7.26 -1.34
N ASN A 26 -11.34 -8.41 -0.73
CA ASN A 26 -10.93 -9.65 -1.38
C ASN A 26 -9.63 -9.54 -2.21
N TRP A 27 -8.74 -8.60 -1.88
CA TRP A 27 -7.39 -8.63 -2.44
C TRP A 27 -6.63 -9.85 -1.91
N LYS A 28 -5.67 -10.35 -2.69
CA LYS A 28 -4.89 -11.54 -2.33
C LYS A 28 -3.59 -11.13 -1.64
N LEU A 29 -3.35 -11.59 -0.42
CA LEU A 29 -2.02 -11.47 0.19
C LEU A 29 -1.01 -12.33 -0.58
N LEU A 30 0.03 -11.71 -1.13
CA LEU A 30 1.08 -12.40 -1.87
C LEU A 30 2.34 -12.61 -1.03
N HIS A 31 2.70 -11.62 -0.22
CA HIS A 31 3.91 -11.65 0.58
C HIS A 31 3.78 -10.79 1.84
N VAL A 32 4.48 -11.22 2.91
CA VAL A 32 4.79 -10.43 4.10
C VAL A 32 6.25 -10.67 4.41
N GLY A 33 7.02 -9.58 4.56
CA GLY A 33 8.45 -9.66 4.78
C GLY A 33 9.03 -8.38 5.35
N THR A 34 10.36 -8.33 5.43
CA THR A 34 11.10 -7.15 5.89
C THR A 34 11.76 -6.45 4.71
N LYS A 35 11.67 -5.13 4.66
CA LYS A 35 12.28 -4.28 3.62
C LYS A 35 13.17 -3.22 4.25
N CYS A 36 14.36 -3.05 3.68
CA CYS A 36 15.23 -1.91 4.00
C CYS A 36 14.61 -0.66 3.38
N VAL A 37 14.22 0.32 4.20
CA VAL A 37 13.60 1.57 3.73
C VAL A 37 14.56 2.75 3.74
N ASP A 38 15.58 2.72 4.60
CA ASP A 38 16.59 3.77 4.66
C ASP A 38 17.90 3.29 5.32
N ILE A 39 18.95 4.10 5.20
CA ILE A 39 20.20 3.97 5.94
C ILE A 39 20.42 5.27 6.71
N ILE A 40 20.47 5.19 8.03
CA ILE A 40 20.69 6.34 8.90
C ILE A 40 22.16 6.74 8.81
N ASP A 41 22.47 7.78 8.01
CA ASP A 41 23.83 8.24 7.69
C ASP A 41 24.75 8.43 8.91
N SER A 42 24.20 8.90 10.04
CA SER A 42 24.98 9.23 11.24
C SER A 42 25.45 8.00 12.03
N THR A 43 24.77 6.87 11.89
CA THR A 43 25.04 5.64 12.65
C THR A 43 25.33 4.45 11.74
N ASN A 44 25.16 4.62 10.42
CA ASN A 44 25.19 3.54 9.41
C ASN A 44 24.26 2.38 9.77
N GLN A 45 23.18 2.68 10.52
CA GLN A 45 22.16 1.72 10.89
C GLN A 45 21.14 1.62 9.77
N VAL A 46 20.76 0.39 9.43
CA VAL A 46 19.73 0.13 8.42
C VAL A 46 18.36 0.18 9.08
N ASP A 47 17.45 0.95 8.49
CA ASP A 47 16.05 0.99 8.90
C ASP A 47 15.25 -0.06 8.13
N TYR A 48 14.58 -0.93 8.87
CA TYR A 48 13.82 -2.05 8.34
C TYR A 48 12.37 -1.95 8.76
N GLU A 49 11.48 -2.06 7.78
CA GLU A 49 10.04 -2.07 8.00
C GLU A 49 9.41 -3.38 7.54
N THR A 50 8.24 -3.68 8.11
CA THR A 50 7.41 -4.77 7.59
C THR A 50 6.74 -4.32 6.30
N SER A 51 6.91 -5.11 5.24
CA SER A 51 6.28 -4.90 3.94
C SER A 51 5.19 -5.94 3.71
N TYR A 52 4.03 -5.47 3.25
CA TYR A 52 2.90 -6.29 2.83
C TYR A 52 2.68 -6.10 1.32
N VAL A 53 2.68 -7.18 0.56
CA VAL A 53 2.40 -7.15 -0.89
C VAL A 53 1.08 -7.83 -1.16
N LEU A 54 0.14 -7.08 -1.74
CA LEU A 54 -1.18 -7.56 -2.10
C LEU A 54 -1.39 -7.52 -3.61
N GLY A 55 -2.06 -8.56 -4.12
CA GLY A 55 -2.42 -8.72 -5.52
C GLY A 55 -3.89 -8.42 -5.77
N ALA A 56 -4.15 -7.75 -6.89
CA ALA A 56 -5.49 -7.45 -7.37
C ALA A 56 -5.70 -7.98 -8.79
N ASN A 57 -6.95 -8.33 -9.08
CA ASN A 57 -7.44 -8.44 -10.44
C ASN A 57 -7.68 -7.04 -11.04
N LYS A 58 -8.08 -6.99 -12.31
CA LYS A 58 -8.28 -5.72 -13.03
C LYS A 58 -9.35 -4.84 -12.38
N GLU A 59 -10.51 -5.41 -12.02
CA GLU A 59 -11.63 -4.67 -11.44
C GLU A 59 -11.27 -4.05 -10.09
N GLN A 60 -10.63 -4.83 -9.22
CA GLN A 60 -10.14 -4.37 -7.92
C GLN A 60 -9.16 -3.20 -8.06
N TYR A 61 -8.25 -3.27 -9.03
CA TYR A 61 -7.28 -2.20 -9.26
C TYR A 61 -7.93 -0.92 -9.80
N GLU A 62 -8.88 -1.04 -10.74
CA GLU A 62 -9.61 0.13 -11.26
C GLU A 62 -10.40 0.84 -10.15
N THR A 63 -11.09 0.09 -9.28
CA THR A 63 -11.78 0.68 -8.11
C THR A 63 -10.79 1.39 -7.18
N TYR A 64 -9.65 0.77 -6.88
CA TYR A 64 -8.63 1.37 -6.01
C TYR A 64 -8.07 2.69 -6.54
N LYS A 65 -7.86 2.80 -7.87
CA LYS A 65 -7.43 4.06 -8.48
C LYS A 65 -8.47 5.18 -8.30
N ASN A 66 -9.76 4.85 -8.42
CA ASN A 66 -10.82 5.83 -8.21
C ASN A 66 -10.87 6.29 -6.75
N GLU A 67 -10.75 5.35 -5.80
CA GLU A 67 -10.72 5.67 -4.36
C GLU A 67 -9.54 6.61 -4.00
N ILE A 68 -8.35 6.37 -4.56
CA ILE A 68 -7.20 7.27 -4.38
C ILE A 68 -7.50 8.65 -4.96
N ALA A 69 -8.00 8.72 -6.20
CA ALA A 69 -8.29 9.99 -6.85
C ALA A 69 -9.35 10.80 -6.09
N GLU A 70 -10.37 10.14 -5.55
CA GLU A 70 -11.40 10.76 -4.71
C GLU A 70 -10.83 11.26 -3.38
N SER A 71 -9.97 10.48 -2.74
CA SER A 71 -9.27 10.88 -1.51
C SER A 71 -8.39 12.10 -1.74
N GLU A 72 -7.59 12.11 -2.81
CA GLU A 72 -6.74 13.24 -3.18
C GLU A 72 -7.57 14.50 -3.52
N ALA A 73 -8.68 14.33 -4.26
CA ALA A 73 -9.56 15.43 -4.60
C ALA A 73 -10.23 16.04 -3.35
N LYS A 74 -10.65 15.19 -2.41
CA LYS A 74 -11.21 15.63 -1.13
C LYS A 74 -10.17 16.36 -0.29
N PHE A 75 -8.97 15.82 -0.17
CA PHE A 75 -7.87 16.47 0.56
C PHE A 75 -7.55 17.85 -0.03
N LYS A 76 -7.41 17.97 -1.36
CA LYS A 76 -7.16 19.26 -2.01
C LYS A 76 -8.28 20.27 -1.78
N LYS A 77 -9.55 19.82 -1.75
CA LYS A 77 -10.69 20.70 -1.49
C LYS A 77 -10.73 21.19 -0.04
N GLU A 78 -10.33 20.35 0.91
CA GLU A 78 -10.40 20.65 2.35
C GLU A 78 -9.17 21.40 2.86
N PHE A 79 -7.99 21.19 2.24
CA PHE A 79 -6.70 21.66 2.75
C PHE A 79 -5.80 22.33 1.70
N GLY A 80 -6.19 22.34 0.42
CA GLY A 80 -5.46 23.05 -0.63
C GLY A 80 -5.88 24.52 -0.68
N GLU A 81 -4.93 25.43 -0.45
CA GLU A 81 -5.10 26.88 -0.66
C GLU A 81 -5.43 27.25 -2.11
#